data_AF-A0A9Q3BQP7-F1
#
_entry.id   AF-A0A9Q3BQP7-F1
#
_cell.length_a   1.000
_cell.length_b   1.000
_cell.length_c   1.000
_cell.angle_alpha   90.00
_cell.angle_beta   90.00
_cell.angle_gamma   90.00
#
_symmetry.space_group_name_H-M   'P 1'
#
loop_
_entity.id
_entity.type
_entity.pdbx_description
1 polymer ?
#
loop_
_entity_poly.entity_id
_entity_poly.type
_entity_poly.pdbx_seq_one_letter_code
_entity_poly.pdbx_strand_id
1 'polypeptide(L)'
;MKDLLTIHPTAKDFHDMWKRACDTVSKCINEAKEYRKQRYDKTHMEPDFKEGDQVLVSTQNFDNLKGPKRMRDSFVGPFTIIKPIGKFFNVYN
;
A
#
# COMPACT_ATOMS: atom_id res chain seq x y z
N MET A 1 -17.32 -56.90 0.25
CA MET A 1 -15.98 -56.37 0.56
C MET A 1 -16.18 -55.17 1.46
N LYS A 2 -15.71 -55.23 2.71
CA LYS A 2 -15.86 -54.12 3.65
C LYS A 2 -14.90 -53.03 3.23
N ASP A 3 -15.41 -51.85 2.91
CA ASP A 3 -14.60 -50.65 2.84
C ASP A 3 -13.88 -50.52 4.20
N LEU A 4 -12.57 -50.69 4.16
CA LEU A 4 -11.70 -50.50 5.31
C LEU A 4 -11.88 -49.05 5.75
N LEU A 5 -12.41 -48.84 6.95
CA LEU A 5 -12.42 -47.54 7.61
C LEU A 5 -10.99 -47.01 7.63
N THR A 6 -10.66 -46.12 6.71
CA THR A 6 -9.36 -45.46 6.61
C THR A 6 -9.31 -44.40 7.71
N ILE A 7 -8.85 -44.82 8.89
CA ILE A 7 -8.68 -43.96 10.08
C ILE A 7 -7.66 -42.84 9.81
N HIS A 8 -6.75 -43.06 8.85
CA HIS A 8 -5.72 -42.11 8.47
C HIS A 8 -5.82 -41.73 6.99
N PRO A 9 -5.62 -40.44 6.66
CA PRO A 9 -5.60 -39.99 5.28
C PRO A 9 -4.49 -40.71 4.50
N THR A 10 -4.85 -41.16 3.31
CA THR A 10 -3.92 -41.78 2.37
C THR A 10 -3.02 -40.69 1.78
N ALA A 11 -1.87 -41.06 1.19
CA ALA A 11 -0.99 -40.10 0.51
C ALA A 11 -1.72 -39.24 -0.53
N LYS A 12 -2.72 -39.80 -1.22
CA LYS A 12 -3.59 -39.07 -2.15
C LYS A 12 -4.43 -38.00 -1.43
N ASP A 13 -5.01 -38.34 -0.28
CA ASP A 13 -5.83 -37.43 0.51
C ASP A 13 -4.98 -36.26 1.06
N PHE A 14 -3.74 -36.54 1.45
CA PHE A 14 -2.77 -35.50 1.84
C PHE A 14 -2.42 -34.57 0.67
N HIS A 15 -2.20 -35.12 -0.53
CA HIS A 15 -1.91 -34.33 -1.72
C HIS A 15 -3.07 -33.40 -2.09
N ASP A 16 -4.29 -33.92 -2.04
CA ASP A 16 -5.49 -33.14 -2.32
C ASP A 16 -5.71 -32.06 -1.24
N MET A 17 -5.44 -32.36 0.02
CA MET A 17 -5.45 -31.38 1.11
C MET A 17 -4.39 -30.29 0.91
N TRP A 18 -3.17 -30.67 0.53
CA TRP A 18 -2.09 -29.73 0.24
C TRP A 18 -2.43 -28.79 -0.89
N LYS A 19 -2.97 -29.31 -2.00
CA LYS A 19 -3.43 -28.48 -3.13
C LYS A 19 -4.46 -27.44 -2.70
N ARG A 20 -5.47 -27.85 -1.94
CA ARG A 20 -6.49 -26.93 -1.40
C ARG A 20 -5.85 -25.84 -0.54
N ALA A 21 -4.85 -26.20 0.27
CA ALA A 21 -4.13 -25.22 1.09
C ALA A 21 -3.30 -24.24 0.23
N CYS A 22 -2.65 -24.71 -0.83
CA CYS A 22 -1.95 -23.83 -1.76
C CYS A 22 -2.92 -22.88 -2.49
N ASP A 23 -4.08 -23.38 -2.89
CA ASP A 23 -5.11 -22.59 -3.57
C ASP A 23 -5.66 -21.50 -2.64
N THR A 24 -5.95 -21.83 -1.38
CA THR A 24 -6.42 -20.85 -0.39
C THR A 24 -5.36 -19.80 -0.09
N VAL A 25 -4.10 -20.20 0.10
CA VAL A 25 -2.99 -19.25 0.31
C VAL A 25 -2.86 -18.30 -0.87
N SER A 26 -2.90 -18.82 -2.10
CA SER A 26 -2.82 -18.00 -3.32
C SER A 26 -3.97 -17.00 -3.40
N LYS A 27 -5.20 -17.44 -3.06
CA LYS A 27 -6.37 -16.56 -3.01
C LYS A 27 -6.21 -15.46 -1.96
N CYS A 28 -5.78 -15.80 -0.74
CA CYS A 28 -5.58 -14.84 0.33
C CYS A 28 -4.52 -13.78 -0.01
N ILE A 29 -3.44 -14.17 -0.69
CA ILE A 29 -2.40 -13.23 -1.14
C ILE A 29 -2.98 -12.24 -2.17
N ASN A 30 -3.77 -12.75 -3.12
CA ASN A 30 -4.40 -11.91 -4.14
C ASN A 30 -5.41 -10.94 -3.52
N GLU A 31 -6.30 -11.44 -2.66
CA GLU A 31 -7.27 -10.61 -1.93
C GLU A 31 -6.55 -9.53 -1.08
N ALA A 32 -5.45 -9.86 -0.42
CA ALA A 32 -4.65 -8.90 0.34
C ALA A 32 -3.93 -7.87 -0.55
N LYS A 33 -3.53 -8.23 -1.77
CA LYS A 33 -2.96 -7.28 -2.75
C LYS A 33 -4.05 -6.32 -3.23
N GLU A 34 -5.21 -6.84 -3.61
CA GLU A 34 -6.34 -6.04 -4.08
C GLU A 34 -6.88 -5.10 -3.01
N TYR A 35 -7.05 -5.58 -1.78
CA TYR A 35 -7.50 -4.75 -0.65
C TYR A 35 -6.56 -3.57 -0.41
N ARG A 36 -5.24 -3.81 -0.44
CA ARG A 36 -4.24 -2.74 -0.30
C ARG A 36 -4.35 -1.71 -1.42
N LYS A 37 -4.47 -2.17 -2.67
CA LYS A 37 -4.62 -1.28 -3.83
C LYS A 37 -5.90 -0.44 -3.71
N GLN A 38 -7.04 -1.06 -3.46
CA GLN A 38 -8.32 -0.34 -3.33
C GLN A 38 -8.30 0.67 -2.18
N ARG A 39 -7.69 0.32 -1.04
CA ARG A 39 -7.55 1.23 0.11
C ARG A 39 -6.65 2.42 -0.22
N TYR A 40 -5.55 2.18 -0.92
CA TYR A 40 -4.65 3.23 -1.39
C TYR A 40 -5.40 4.14 -2.36
N ASP A 41 -5.95 3.60 -3.45
CA ASP A 41 -6.69 4.34 -4.49
C ASP A 41 -7.85 5.17 -3.90
N LYS A 42 -8.54 4.66 -2.85
CA LYS A 42 -9.64 5.37 -2.18
C LYS A 42 -9.19 6.56 -1.33
N THR A 43 -8.02 6.46 -0.70
CA THR A 43 -7.56 7.46 0.29
C THR A 43 -6.50 8.39 -0.26
N HIS A 44 -5.76 7.96 -1.27
CA HIS A 44 -4.71 8.72 -1.92
C HIS A 44 -5.28 9.26 -3.23
N MET A 45 -5.68 10.53 -3.20
CA MET A 45 -5.80 11.33 -4.41
C MET A 45 -4.53 12.15 -4.55
N GLU A 46 -3.79 11.92 -5.63
CA GLU A 46 -2.67 12.78 -5.96
C GLU A 46 -3.21 14.18 -6.25
N PRO A 47 -2.74 15.21 -5.52
CA PRO A 47 -3.14 16.58 -5.81
C PRO A 47 -2.64 16.99 -7.19
N ASP A 48 -3.55 17.49 -8.03
CA ASP A 48 -3.19 18.10 -9.30
C ASP A 48 -2.64 19.50 -9.03
N PHE A 49 -1.37 19.71 -9.34
CA PHE A 49 -0.65 20.97 -9.09
C PHE A 49 -0.48 21.74 -10.40
N LYS A 50 -0.98 22.98 -10.45
CA LYS A 50 -0.86 23.84 -11.64
C LYS A 50 0.13 24.97 -11.42
N GLU A 51 0.68 25.47 -12.52
CA GLU A 51 1.50 26.69 -12.50
C GLU A 51 0.66 27.86 -11.99
N GLY A 52 1.20 28.63 -11.04
CA GLY A 52 0.51 29.72 -10.38
C GLY A 52 -0.22 29.37 -9.08
N ASP A 53 -0.42 28.08 -8.77
CA ASP A 53 -1.06 27.68 -7.51
C ASP A 53 -0.17 28.01 -6.30
N GLN A 54 -0.82 28.42 -5.21
CA GLN A 54 -0.16 28.67 -3.92
C GLN A 54 -0.22 27.42 -3.05
N VAL A 55 0.96 26.89 -2.70
CA VAL A 55 1.10 25.66 -1.91
C VAL A 55 1.91 25.89 -0.65
N LEU A 56 1.64 25.05 0.35
CA LEU A 56 2.39 24.99 1.58
C LEU A 56 3.38 23.82 1.53
N VAL A 57 4.58 24.02 2.03
CA VAL A 57 5.61 22.97 2.10
C VAL A 57 5.69 22.43 3.51
N SER A 58 5.60 21.11 3.65
CA SER A 58 5.69 20.41 4.94
C SER A 58 7.06 20.62 5.58
N THR A 59 7.07 20.92 6.87
CA THR A 59 8.30 21.13 7.64
C THR A 59 8.87 19.88 8.28
N GLN A 60 8.23 18.72 8.08
CA GLN A 60 8.60 17.46 8.73
C GLN A 60 10.06 17.04 8.49
N ASN A 61 10.59 17.34 7.30
CA ASN A 61 11.94 16.95 6.86
C ASN A 61 12.93 18.13 6.82
N PHE A 62 12.59 19.28 7.41
CA PHE A 62 13.53 20.40 7.50
C PHE A 62 14.38 20.32 8.76
N ASP A 63 15.62 19.88 8.59
CA ASP A 63 16.61 19.84 9.68
C ASP A 63 17.13 21.24 10.07
N ASN A 64 16.98 22.21 9.17
CA ASN A 64 17.50 23.57 9.34
C ASN A 64 16.55 24.53 10.08
N LEU A 65 15.35 24.07 10.47
CA LEU A 65 14.45 24.89 11.28
C LEU A 65 14.93 24.88 12.74
N LYS A 66 14.93 26.04 13.40
CA LYS A 66 15.27 26.14 14.83
C LYS A 66 14.03 25.87 15.71
N GLY A 67 14.26 25.30 16.91
CA GLY A 67 13.24 25.11 17.95
C GLY A 67 12.74 23.67 18.13
N PRO A 68 11.90 23.37 19.13
CA PRO A 68 11.38 22.02 19.37
C PRO A 68 10.41 21.56 18.29
N LYS A 69 10.50 20.29 17.84
CA LYS A 69 9.63 19.72 16.78
C LYS A 69 8.12 19.93 17.02
N ARG A 70 7.69 19.99 18.28
CA ARG A 70 6.29 20.19 18.69
C ARG A 70 5.79 21.64 18.61
N MET A 71 6.70 22.61 18.57
CA MET A 71 6.38 24.05 18.52
C MET A 71 6.63 24.66 17.15
N ARG A 72 7.15 23.89 16.20
CA ARG A 72 7.33 24.35 14.82
C ARG A 72 6.01 24.22 14.07
N ASP A 73 5.72 25.18 13.22
CA ASP A 73 4.59 25.07 12.30
C ASP A 73 4.80 23.88 11.37
N SER A 74 3.76 23.06 11.18
CA SER A 74 3.81 21.86 10.33
C SER A 74 4.04 22.19 8.86
N PHE A 75 3.81 23.43 8.46
CA PHE A 75 3.85 23.92 7.09
C PHE A 75 4.42 25.32 7.02
N VAL A 76 5.12 25.64 5.93
CA VAL A 76 5.65 26.99 5.64
C VAL A 76 5.25 27.41 4.22
N GLY A 77 5.12 28.72 4.00
CA GLY A 77 4.62 29.28 2.73
C GLY A 77 3.27 29.97 2.91
N PRO A 78 2.79 30.69 1.89
CA PRO A 78 2.54 30.13 0.56
C PRO A 78 3.67 30.33 -0.44
N PHE A 79 3.98 29.29 -1.21
CA PHE A 79 4.88 29.34 -2.36
C PHE A 79 4.10 29.15 -3.65
N THR A 80 4.48 29.88 -4.70
CA THR A 80 3.86 29.73 -6.02
C THR A 80 4.57 28.66 -6.82
N ILE A 81 3.80 27.73 -7.40
CA ILE A 81 4.34 26.74 -8.33
C ILE A 81 4.74 27.44 -9.64
N ILE A 82 6.03 27.41 -9.95
CA ILE A 82 6.56 28.04 -11.18
C ILE A 82 6.44 27.09 -12.37
N LYS A 83 6.79 25.82 -12.19
CA LYS A 83 6.75 24.79 -13.23
C LYS A 83 6.79 23.38 -12.62
N PRO A 84 5.90 22.45 -12.98
CA PRO A 84 6.01 21.05 -12.58
C PRO A 84 7.15 20.36 -13.34
N ILE A 85 8.02 19.66 -12.61
CA ILE A 85 9.14 18.90 -13.20
C ILE A 85 8.78 17.40 -13.15
N GLY A 86 8.36 16.86 -14.31
CA GLY A 86 8.01 15.46 -14.48
C GLY A 86 6.60 15.08 -14.04
N LYS A 87 6.19 13.86 -14.37
CA LYS A 87 5.06 13.18 -13.72
C LYS A 87 5.63 12.35 -12.57
N PHE A 88 5.05 12.43 -11.38
CA PHE A 88 5.40 11.52 -10.29
C PHE A 88 5.03 10.10 -10.72
N PHE A 89 6.01 9.30 -11.16
CA PHE A 89 5.81 7.90 -11.49
C PHE A 89 5.81 7.09 -10.19
N ASN A 90 4.67 6.48 -9.84
CA ASN A 90 4.60 5.53 -8.74
C ASN A 90 5.41 4.27 -9.05
N VAL A 91 6.33 3.92 -8.15
CA VAL A 91 7.25 2.76 -8.26
C VAL A 91 6.60 1.43 -7.86
N TYR A 92 5.28 1.41 -7.63
CA TYR A 92 4.56 0.19 -7.28
C TYR A 92 3.77 -0.34 -8.49
N ASN A 93 4.44 -1.14 -9.34
CA ASN A 93 3.79 -2.11 -10.22
C ASN A 93 3.84 -3.51 -9.58
#